data_AF-A0A9D9S7Y4-F1
#
_entry.id   AF-A0A9D9S7Y4-F1
#
_cell.length_a   1.000
_cell.length_b   1.000
_cell.length_c   1.000
_cell.angle_alpha   90.00
_cell.angle_beta   90.00
_cell.angle_gamma   90.00
#
_symmetry.space_group_name_H-M   'P 1'
#
loop_
_entity.id
_entity.type
_entity.pdbx_description
1 polymer ?
#
loop_
_entity_poly.entity_id
_entity_poly.type
_entity_poly.pdbx_seq_one_letter_code
_entity_poly.pdbx_strand_id
1 'polypeptide(L)'
;MTYWLIVPPESPCGCESGKLFGDCHLNSNGDIQLIWKDYNPPLPGTGEQIRKCHFAYTNNCGAGISREHIISKAVLKELTEDRIRLQTANFVKELPLNSDALKTKRMCRRHNSAFGVVDREIGRFVRVVQQLPKTLEAQFERPIRAYLFAGFDLERWFLKTLLNLYFSRLSVNPKTFSLPNNIAAAFNSPLPRPYGLYMPFHEIDSDKYRFSIGKHAAFNLTTEGSTVTGITASLAGLDFVFLLAGSLPYMLEFASSHTYRPQNLVFFEGKESVSALIGWSD
;
A
#
# COMPACT_ATOMS: atom_id res chain seq x y z
N MET A 1 3.38 -3.95 27.63
CA MET A 1 2.84 -2.59 27.80
C MET A 1 2.11 -2.20 26.53
N THR A 2 0.81 -1.98 26.60
CA THR A 2 0.02 -1.51 25.46
C THR A 2 0.08 0.02 25.47
N TYR A 3 0.93 0.60 24.62
CA TYR A 3 0.99 2.05 24.45
C TYR A 3 -0.21 2.47 23.62
N TRP A 4 -1.33 2.79 24.27
CA TRP A 4 -2.42 3.50 23.60
C TRP A 4 -1.97 4.94 23.44
N LEU A 5 -1.60 5.32 22.23
CA LEU A 5 -1.33 6.72 21.91
C LEU A 5 -2.67 7.46 21.94
N ILE A 6 -2.94 8.18 23.02
CA ILE A 6 -4.07 9.11 23.09
C ILE A 6 -3.66 10.32 22.26
N VAL A 7 -4.33 10.55 21.14
CA VAL A 7 -4.17 11.76 20.32
C VAL A 7 -5.20 12.78 20.80
N PRO A 8 -4.77 13.90 21.43
CA PRO A 8 -5.72 14.92 21.90
C PRO A 8 -6.53 15.51 20.74
N PRO A 9 -7.85 15.76 20.88
CA PRO A 9 -8.68 16.34 19.82
C PRO A 9 -8.15 17.66 19.26
N GLU A 10 -7.49 18.47 20.09
CA GLU A 10 -6.87 19.75 19.77
C GLU A 10 -5.52 19.62 19.04
N SER A 11 -5.00 18.40 18.89
CA SER A 11 -3.77 18.17 18.11
C SER A 11 -4.07 18.24 16.61
N PRO A 12 -3.12 18.71 15.77
CA PRO A 12 -3.27 18.63 14.33
C PRO A 12 -3.49 17.20 13.84
N CYS A 13 -4.40 17.04 12.89
CA CYS A 13 -4.81 15.73 12.42
C CYS A 13 -3.71 15.07 11.58
N GLY A 14 -3.42 13.80 11.87
CA GLY A 14 -2.44 12.97 11.17
C GLY A 14 -2.74 12.64 9.70
N CYS A 15 -3.90 13.04 9.19
CA CYS A 15 -4.20 13.00 7.75
C CYS A 15 -3.56 14.17 6.97
N GLU A 16 -3.00 15.15 7.69
CA GLU A 16 -2.34 16.34 7.14
C GLU A 16 -3.28 17.28 6.36
N SER A 17 -4.59 17.27 6.70
CA SER A 17 -5.58 18.19 6.13
C SER A 17 -5.43 19.65 6.60
N GLY A 18 -4.59 19.90 7.62
CA GLY A 18 -4.50 21.18 8.32
C GLY A 18 -5.59 21.41 9.36
N LYS A 19 -6.54 20.49 9.53
CA LYS A 19 -7.58 20.54 10.57
C LYS A 19 -7.09 19.93 11.88
N LEU A 20 -7.79 20.25 12.98
CA LEU A 20 -7.63 19.57 14.27
C LEU A 20 -8.15 18.14 14.18
N PHE A 21 -7.61 17.25 15.00
CA PHE A 21 -7.97 15.83 15.01
C PHE A 21 -9.46 15.64 15.33
N GLY A 22 -9.96 16.37 16.34
CA GLY A 22 -11.36 16.40 16.77
C GLY A 22 -12.33 16.81 15.65
N ASP A 23 -11.93 17.74 14.80
CA ASP A 23 -12.78 18.29 13.71
C ASP A 23 -12.65 17.53 12.39
N CYS A 24 -11.78 16.51 12.34
CA CYS A 24 -11.40 15.88 11.07
C CYS A 24 -11.71 14.39 11.02
N HIS A 25 -11.17 13.59 11.93
CA HIS A 25 -11.26 12.13 11.86
C HIS A 25 -11.72 11.50 13.18
N LEU A 26 -12.02 12.30 14.21
CA LEU A 26 -12.62 11.81 15.45
C LEU A 26 -14.14 11.97 15.37
N ASN A 27 -14.89 10.90 15.57
CA ASN A 27 -16.35 10.99 15.64
C ASN A 27 -16.83 11.36 17.06
N SER A 28 -18.14 11.57 17.22
CA SER A 28 -18.75 11.91 18.51
C SER A 28 -18.58 10.83 19.60
N ASN A 29 -18.26 9.59 19.21
CA ASN A 29 -18.03 8.48 20.13
C ASN A 29 -16.56 8.33 20.52
N GLY A 30 -15.66 9.15 19.94
CA GLY A 30 -14.22 9.06 20.16
C GLY A 30 -13.50 8.06 19.25
N ASP A 31 -14.16 7.50 18.24
CA ASP A 31 -13.53 6.58 17.28
C ASP A 31 -12.91 7.34 16.11
N ILE A 32 -11.85 6.75 15.54
CA ILE A 32 -11.20 7.24 14.32
C ILE A 32 -12.01 6.79 13.10
N GLN A 33 -12.52 7.74 12.33
CA GLN A 33 -13.22 7.49 11.07
C GLN A 33 -12.33 7.84 9.89
N LEU A 34 -11.66 6.83 9.32
CA LEU A 34 -10.89 6.96 8.09
C LEU A 34 -11.65 6.30 6.95
N ILE A 35 -12.34 7.12 6.16
CA ILE A 35 -13.06 6.67 4.97
C ILE A 35 -12.06 6.58 3.82
N TRP A 36 -11.94 5.39 3.24
CA TRP A 36 -11.23 5.14 1.99
C TRP A 36 -11.73 6.02 0.83
N LYS A 37 -10.83 6.41 -0.07
CA LYS A 37 -11.14 7.42 -1.09
C LYS A 37 -11.87 6.81 -2.27
N ASP A 38 -12.78 7.61 -2.86
CA ASP A 38 -13.36 7.29 -4.15
C ASP A 38 -12.31 7.50 -5.26
N TYR A 39 -12.06 6.45 -6.05
CA TYR A 39 -11.15 6.47 -7.19
C TYR A 39 -11.92 6.31 -8.51
N ASN A 40 -13.24 6.48 -8.51
CA ASN A 40 -14.05 6.47 -9.73
C ASN A 40 -13.65 7.61 -10.67
N PRO A 41 -13.60 7.37 -11.99
CA PRO A 41 -13.40 8.45 -12.96
C PRO A 41 -14.50 9.51 -12.88
N PRO A 42 -14.18 10.79 -13.13
CA PRO A 42 -15.12 11.91 -13.00
C PRO A 42 -16.27 11.80 -14.00
N LEU A 43 -17.50 12.13 -13.58
CA LEU A 43 -18.68 12.17 -14.45
C LEU A 43 -18.54 13.24 -15.57
N PRO A 44 -19.23 13.07 -16.71
CA PRO A 44 -20.05 11.91 -17.08
C PRO A 44 -19.21 10.67 -17.43
N GLY A 45 -19.84 9.49 -17.41
CA GLY A 45 -19.24 8.27 -17.95
C GLY A 45 -19.03 8.38 -19.47
N THR A 46 -18.00 7.73 -20.00
CA THR A 46 -17.65 7.86 -21.44
C THR A 46 -18.37 6.86 -22.35
N GLY A 47 -18.82 5.73 -21.82
CA GLY A 47 -19.32 4.61 -22.64
C GLY A 47 -18.21 3.85 -23.40
N GLU A 48 -16.94 4.22 -23.21
CA GLU A 48 -15.81 3.67 -23.95
C GLU A 48 -15.16 2.48 -23.25
N GLN A 49 -14.68 1.51 -24.04
CA GLN A 49 -13.81 0.44 -23.59
C GLN A 49 -12.44 0.52 -24.28
N ILE A 50 -11.37 0.40 -23.49
CA ILE A 50 -10.02 0.20 -24.03
C ILE A 50 -9.56 -1.21 -23.64
N ARG A 51 -9.46 -2.12 -24.62
CA ARG A 51 -9.20 -3.57 -24.44
C ARG A 51 -8.08 -3.92 -23.45
N LYS A 52 -7.04 -3.08 -23.34
CA LYS A 52 -5.88 -3.32 -22.48
C LYS A 52 -6.01 -2.75 -21.06
N CYS A 53 -7.04 -1.94 -20.79
CA CYS A 53 -7.29 -1.35 -19.49
C CYS A 53 -7.85 -2.39 -18.51
N HIS A 54 -7.34 -2.44 -17.27
CA HIS A 54 -7.89 -3.29 -16.20
C HIS A 54 -9.39 -3.07 -15.97
N PHE A 55 -9.82 -1.83 -16.15
CA PHE A 55 -11.19 -1.39 -15.96
C PHE A 55 -11.94 -1.25 -17.28
N ALA A 56 -11.58 -2.03 -18.31
CA ALA A 56 -12.32 -2.02 -19.57
C ALA A 56 -13.79 -2.42 -19.38
N TYR A 57 -14.07 -3.31 -18.43
CA TYR A 57 -15.40 -3.81 -18.11
C TYR A 57 -16.37 -2.74 -17.58
N THR A 58 -15.88 -1.58 -17.15
CA THR A 58 -16.72 -0.50 -16.60
C THR A 58 -17.37 0.37 -17.68
N ASN A 59 -17.03 0.18 -18.97
CA ASN A 59 -17.45 1.07 -20.06
C ASN A 59 -17.16 2.56 -19.79
N ASN A 60 -16.09 2.85 -19.04
CA ASN A 60 -15.75 4.21 -18.62
C ASN A 60 -14.27 4.54 -18.87
N CYS A 61 -13.67 3.93 -19.89
CA CYS A 61 -12.30 4.22 -20.31
C CYS A 61 -12.19 5.60 -20.98
N GLY A 62 -10.98 6.14 -21.14
CA GLY A 62 -10.80 7.39 -21.88
C GLY A 62 -9.35 7.83 -21.99
N ALA A 63 -9.11 8.77 -22.91
CA ALA A 63 -7.82 9.42 -23.14
C ALA A 63 -6.65 8.44 -23.47
N GLY A 64 -6.95 7.29 -24.06
CA GLY A 64 -5.96 6.30 -24.50
C GLY A 64 -5.27 5.55 -23.35
N ILE A 65 -4.34 4.64 -23.71
CA ILE A 65 -3.60 3.84 -22.73
C ILE A 65 -2.47 4.65 -22.09
N SER A 66 -2.32 4.56 -20.76
CA SER A 66 -1.19 5.14 -20.03
C SER A 66 0.04 4.23 -20.11
N ARG A 67 1.22 4.78 -19.80
CA ARG A 67 2.47 4.05 -19.58
C ARG A 67 2.82 4.12 -18.09
N GLU A 68 1.93 3.59 -17.25
CA GLU A 68 2.06 3.67 -15.80
C GLU A 68 3.21 2.81 -15.29
N HIS A 69 3.97 3.30 -14.31
CA HIS A 69 5.03 2.50 -13.70
C HIS A 69 4.41 1.38 -12.85
N ILE A 70 5.12 0.26 -12.67
CA ILE A 70 4.66 -0.83 -11.82
C ILE A 70 4.38 -0.31 -10.42
N ILE A 71 5.32 0.50 -9.92
CA ILE A 71 5.24 1.23 -8.66
C ILE A 71 4.84 2.67 -8.99
N SER A 72 3.85 3.19 -8.29
CA SER A 72 3.31 4.52 -8.57
C SER A 72 4.39 5.61 -8.46
N LYS A 73 4.29 6.65 -9.29
CA LYS A 73 5.22 7.80 -9.22
C LYS A 73 5.25 8.46 -7.84
N ALA A 74 4.17 8.35 -7.06
CA ALA A 74 4.11 8.88 -5.71
C ALA A 74 5.09 8.16 -4.79
N VAL A 75 5.15 6.82 -4.81
CA VAL A 75 6.14 6.06 -4.04
C VAL A 75 7.56 6.30 -4.56
N LEU A 76 7.74 6.29 -5.90
CA LEU A 76 9.06 6.51 -6.52
C LEU A 76 9.74 7.82 -6.12
N LYS A 77 8.97 8.88 -5.86
CA LYS A 77 9.50 10.18 -5.43
C LYS A 77 10.06 10.19 -4.02
N GLU A 78 9.56 9.29 -3.18
CA GLU A 78 10.00 9.19 -1.79
C GLU A 78 11.22 8.28 -1.69
N LEU A 79 11.37 7.28 -2.56
CA LEU A 79 12.58 6.45 -2.58
C LEU A 79 13.84 7.31 -2.79
N THR A 80 14.78 7.21 -1.86
CA THR A 80 16.03 7.98 -1.90
C THR A 80 17.06 7.40 -2.87
N GLU A 81 16.82 6.18 -3.34
CA GLU A 81 17.66 5.51 -4.33
C GLU A 81 17.12 5.63 -5.73
N ASP A 82 18.03 5.50 -6.70
CA ASP A 82 17.72 5.56 -8.12
C ASP A 82 17.32 4.18 -8.70
N ARG A 83 17.17 3.14 -7.87
CA ARG A 83 16.89 1.76 -8.31
C ARG A 83 15.77 1.08 -7.51
N ILE A 84 15.07 0.16 -8.17
CA ILE A 84 14.11 -0.77 -7.59
C ILE A 84 14.64 -2.19 -7.76
N ARG A 85 14.48 -3.00 -6.71
CA ARG A 85 14.77 -4.43 -6.75
C ARG A 85 13.49 -5.21 -7.05
N LEU A 86 13.48 -5.95 -8.15
CA LEU A 86 12.47 -6.95 -8.43
C LEU A 86 13.06 -8.31 -8.12
N GLN A 87 12.41 -9.05 -7.23
CA GLN A 87 12.89 -10.35 -6.79
C GLN A 87 11.82 -11.40 -7.06
N THR A 88 12.28 -12.57 -7.47
CA THR A 88 11.48 -13.79 -7.53
C THR A 88 12.30 -14.95 -7.00
N ALA A 89 11.71 -16.14 -6.90
CA ALA A 89 12.44 -17.36 -6.55
C ALA A 89 13.63 -17.64 -7.50
N ASN A 90 13.54 -17.19 -8.77
CA ASN A 90 14.48 -17.59 -9.82
C ASN A 90 15.42 -16.47 -10.28
N PHE A 91 15.16 -15.21 -9.90
CA PHE A 91 16.05 -14.11 -10.25
C PHE A 91 15.89 -12.90 -9.31
N VAL A 92 16.95 -12.10 -9.27
CA VAL A 92 16.95 -10.75 -8.71
C VAL A 92 17.35 -9.79 -9.82
N LYS A 93 16.56 -8.73 -10.03
CA LYS A 93 16.85 -7.70 -11.02
C LYS A 93 16.72 -6.33 -10.40
N GLU A 94 17.74 -5.51 -10.57
CA GLU A 94 17.67 -4.11 -10.21
C GLU A 94 17.47 -3.24 -11.45
N LEU A 95 16.49 -2.34 -11.38
CA LEU A 95 16.13 -1.45 -12.48
C LEU A 95 16.19 0.00 -12.01
N PRO A 96 16.77 0.91 -12.82
CA PRO A 96 16.66 2.34 -12.55
C PRO A 96 15.19 2.79 -12.45
N LEU A 97 14.87 3.75 -11.58
CA LEU A 97 13.50 4.23 -11.38
C LEU A 97 12.84 4.73 -12.68
N ASN A 98 13.65 5.30 -13.59
CA ASN A 98 13.19 5.83 -14.88
C ASN A 98 13.08 4.77 -15.99
N SER A 99 13.40 3.50 -15.69
CA SER A 99 13.46 2.43 -16.68
C SER A 99 12.12 2.22 -17.38
N ASP A 100 12.15 2.16 -18.71
CA ASP A 100 10.98 1.81 -19.52
C ASP A 100 10.46 0.39 -19.25
N ALA A 101 11.32 -0.49 -18.73
CA ALA A 101 10.92 -1.84 -18.30
C ALA A 101 9.95 -1.81 -17.11
N LEU A 102 10.00 -0.77 -16.28
CA LEU A 102 9.07 -0.58 -15.17
C LEU A 102 7.71 -0.04 -15.63
N LYS A 103 7.50 0.27 -16.92
CA LYS A 103 6.24 0.84 -17.39
C LYS A 103 5.34 -0.23 -18.02
N THR A 104 4.08 -0.24 -17.63
CA THR A 104 3.05 -1.14 -18.15
C THR A 104 2.00 -0.35 -18.93
N LYS A 105 1.36 -1.01 -19.91
CA LYS A 105 0.30 -0.43 -20.76
C LYS A 105 -1.05 -1.05 -20.41
N ARG A 106 -1.47 -0.90 -19.15
CA ARG A 106 -2.58 -1.66 -18.56
C ARG A 106 -3.68 -0.86 -17.89
N MET A 107 -3.55 0.46 -17.82
CA MET A 107 -4.64 1.36 -17.43
C MET A 107 -4.79 2.43 -18.50
N CYS A 108 -6.03 2.86 -18.77
CA CYS A 108 -6.23 4.08 -19.57
C CYS A 108 -5.88 5.32 -18.74
N ARG A 109 -5.58 6.45 -19.39
CA ARG A 109 -5.23 7.69 -18.68
C ARG A 109 -6.32 8.12 -17.71
N ARG A 110 -7.59 7.99 -18.11
CA ARG A 110 -8.75 8.32 -17.26
C ARG A 110 -8.79 7.52 -15.95
N HIS A 111 -8.76 6.19 -16.02
CA HIS A 111 -8.72 5.34 -14.81
C HIS A 111 -7.43 5.52 -14.01
N ASN A 112 -6.28 5.70 -14.68
CA ASN A 112 -5.01 5.92 -13.99
C ASN A 112 -5.00 7.23 -13.20
N SER A 113 -5.54 8.31 -13.78
CA SER A 113 -5.70 9.59 -13.09
C SER A 113 -6.62 9.49 -11.89
N ALA A 114 -7.72 8.74 -12.01
CA ALA A 114 -8.68 8.53 -10.93
C ALA A 114 -8.04 7.75 -9.75
N PHE A 115 -7.22 6.74 -10.04
CA PHE A 115 -6.39 6.02 -9.05
C PHE A 115 -5.31 6.88 -8.36
N GLY A 116 -5.09 8.12 -8.83
CA GLY A 116 -4.11 9.02 -8.24
C GLY A 116 -4.37 9.33 -6.76
N VAL A 117 -5.61 9.22 -6.27
CA VAL A 117 -5.92 9.37 -4.83
C VAL A 117 -5.29 8.25 -3.99
N VAL A 118 -5.36 7.01 -4.47
CA VAL A 118 -4.78 5.81 -3.86
C VAL A 118 -3.25 5.86 -3.93
N ASP A 119 -2.70 6.27 -5.07
CA ASP A 119 -1.25 6.43 -5.23
C ASP A 119 -0.67 7.47 -4.27
N ARG A 120 -1.38 8.59 -4.05
CA ARG A 120 -0.95 9.61 -3.08
C ARG A 120 -0.95 9.10 -1.65
N GLU A 121 -1.90 8.24 -1.29
CA GLU A 121 -1.99 7.70 0.08
C GLU A 121 -0.77 6.85 0.44
N ILE A 122 -0.38 5.91 -0.43
CA ILE A 122 0.82 5.11 -0.20
C ILE A 122 2.11 5.94 -0.29
N GLY A 123 2.17 6.95 -1.16
CA GLY A 123 3.34 7.83 -1.26
C GLY A 123 3.52 8.60 0.04
N ARG A 124 2.42 9.11 0.59
CA ARG A 124 2.40 9.76 1.91
C ARG A 124 2.83 8.82 3.02
N PHE A 125 2.37 7.56 2.99
CA PHE A 125 2.79 6.53 3.94
C PHE A 125 4.32 6.29 3.90
N VAL A 126 4.87 6.03 2.71
CA VAL A 126 6.31 5.81 2.52
C VAL A 126 7.13 7.02 2.98
N ARG A 127 6.69 8.24 2.61
CA ARG A 127 7.33 9.49 3.05
C ARG A 127 7.37 9.60 4.58
N VAL A 128 6.25 9.33 5.25
CA VAL A 128 6.17 9.40 6.72
C VAL A 128 7.16 8.43 7.35
N VAL A 129 7.20 7.18 6.88
CA VAL A 129 8.13 6.17 7.38
C VAL A 129 9.58 6.61 7.18
N GLN A 130 9.94 7.13 6.01
CA GLN A 130 11.30 7.60 5.74
C GLN A 130 11.71 8.83 6.57
N GLN A 131 10.74 9.63 7.02
CA GLN A 131 10.98 10.82 7.85
C GLN A 131 11.07 10.49 9.34
N LEU A 132 10.87 9.22 9.75
CA LEU A 132 10.83 8.82 11.16
C LEU A 132 12.09 9.21 11.98
N PRO A 133 13.35 9.00 11.53
CA PRO A 133 14.53 9.39 12.30
C PRO A 133 14.51 10.87 12.66
N LYS A 134 14.28 11.73 11.65
CA LYS A 134 14.15 13.17 11.88
C LYS A 134 12.97 13.52 12.79
N THR A 135 11.95 12.67 12.83
CA THR A 135 10.74 12.87 13.66
C THR A 135 10.97 12.46 15.10
N LEU A 136 11.72 11.38 15.32
CA LEU A 136 12.05 10.84 16.64
C LEU A 136 13.19 11.62 17.30
N GLU A 137 14.15 12.15 16.53
CA GLU A 137 15.24 13.01 17.03
C GLU A 137 14.76 14.41 17.48
N ALA A 138 13.64 14.89 16.93
CA ALA A 138 13.16 16.26 17.18
C ALA A 138 12.45 16.35 18.54
N GLN A 139 13.22 16.66 19.59
CA GLN A 139 12.75 16.59 20.99
C GLN A 139 11.62 17.56 21.38
N PHE A 140 11.31 18.63 20.61
CA PHE A 140 10.46 19.72 21.15
C PHE A 140 9.43 20.39 20.22
N GLU A 141 9.38 20.12 18.91
CA GLU A 141 8.59 20.97 17.99
C GLU A 141 7.79 20.23 16.91
N ARG A 142 7.08 19.15 17.27
CA ARG A 142 6.17 18.51 16.31
C ARG A 142 4.74 18.37 16.84
N PRO A 143 3.76 18.93 16.11
CA PRO A 143 2.38 18.84 16.53
C PRO A 143 1.71 17.49 16.19
N ILE A 144 2.29 16.69 15.29
CA ILE A 144 1.71 15.40 14.85
C ILE A 144 2.56 14.25 15.40
N ARG A 145 2.01 13.51 16.36
CA ARG A 145 2.58 12.24 16.89
C ARG A 145 1.92 10.99 16.31
N ALA A 146 0.79 11.15 15.62
CA ALA A 146 0.07 10.07 14.94
C ALA A 146 -0.26 10.48 13.51
N TYR A 147 0.18 9.69 12.54
CA TYR A 147 -0.23 9.79 11.14
C TYR A 147 -1.39 8.83 10.89
N LEU A 148 -2.40 9.25 10.13
CA LEU A 148 -3.64 8.49 9.93
C LEU A 148 -3.75 8.03 8.48
N PHE A 149 -3.88 6.73 8.19
CA PHE A 149 -3.95 6.19 6.82
C PHE A 149 -5.21 5.35 6.59
N ALA A 150 -5.80 5.47 5.40
CA ALA A 150 -6.90 4.59 5.00
C ALA A 150 -6.34 3.23 4.54
N GLY A 151 -6.52 2.18 5.35
CA GLY A 151 -5.97 0.85 5.11
C GLY A 151 -6.45 0.22 3.80
N PHE A 152 -7.73 0.41 3.44
CA PHE A 152 -8.24 -0.11 2.17
C PHE A 152 -7.65 0.60 0.94
N ASP A 153 -7.23 1.86 1.06
CA ASP A 153 -6.49 2.51 -0.02
C ASP A 153 -5.09 1.91 -0.16
N LEU A 154 -4.44 1.53 0.95
CA LEU A 154 -3.19 0.76 0.90
C LEU A 154 -3.40 -0.59 0.20
N GLU A 155 -4.43 -1.36 0.57
CA GLU A 155 -4.79 -2.64 -0.08
C GLU A 155 -5.04 -2.47 -1.59
N ARG A 156 -5.81 -1.46 -2.00
CA ARG A 156 -6.05 -1.15 -3.41
C ARG A 156 -4.78 -0.78 -4.16
N TRP A 157 -3.84 -0.09 -3.50
CA TRP A 157 -2.54 0.20 -4.09
C TRP A 157 -1.72 -1.08 -4.28
N PHE A 158 -1.70 -1.98 -3.31
CA PHE A 158 -1.05 -3.29 -3.44
C PHE A 158 -1.67 -4.11 -4.58
N LEU A 159 -3.00 -4.12 -4.69
CA LEU A 159 -3.71 -4.78 -5.78
C LEU A 159 -3.35 -4.21 -7.16
N LYS A 160 -3.30 -2.88 -7.28
CA LYS A 160 -2.85 -2.19 -8.51
C LYS A 160 -1.41 -2.58 -8.85
N THR A 161 -0.51 -2.58 -7.86
CA THR A 161 0.92 -2.90 -8.04
C THR A 161 1.10 -4.36 -8.46
N LEU A 162 0.37 -5.29 -7.83
CA LEU A 162 0.30 -6.71 -8.20
C LEU A 162 -0.07 -6.89 -9.67
N LEU A 163 -1.16 -6.25 -10.11
CA LEU A 163 -1.60 -6.33 -11.50
C LEU A 163 -0.54 -5.78 -12.47
N ASN A 164 0.01 -4.62 -12.17
CA ASN A 164 1.08 -4.07 -13.01
C ASN A 164 2.28 -5.02 -13.08
N LEU A 165 2.72 -5.57 -11.96
CA LEU A 165 3.85 -6.49 -11.91
C LEU A 165 3.57 -7.77 -12.70
N TYR A 166 2.39 -8.37 -12.54
CA TYR A 166 1.95 -9.54 -13.31
C TYR A 166 2.02 -9.27 -14.82
N PHE A 167 1.46 -8.15 -15.26
CA PHE A 167 1.39 -7.82 -16.68
C PHE A 167 2.68 -7.26 -17.28
N SER A 168 3.63 -6.82 -16.45
CA SER A 168 4.98 -6.44 -16.87
C SER A 168 5.78 -7.63 -17.38
N ARG A 169 5.43 -8.86 -16.95
CA ARG A 169 6.17 -10.11 -17.19
C ARG A 169 7.57 -10.13 -16.59
N LEU A 170 7.87 -9.20 -15.69
CA LEU A 170 9.14 -9.19 -15.00
C LEU A 170 9.16 -10.27 -13.92
N SER A 171 8.06 -10.48 -13.18
CA SER A 171 8.02 -11.46 -12.07
C SER A 171 7.55 -12.85 -12.50
N VAL A 172 6.38 -12.95 -13.14
CA VAL A 172 5.82 -14.24 -13.61
C VAL A 172 5.45 -14.17 -15.08
N ASN A 173 5.30 -15.32 -15.74
CA ASN A 173 4.81 -15.40 -17.11
C ASN A 173 3.28 -15.55 -17.13
N PRO A 174 2.51 -14.58 -17.66
CA PRO A 174 1.05 -14.65 -17.75
C PRO A 174 0.49 -15.80 -18.59
N LYS A 175 1.33 -16.52 -19.35
CA LYS A 175 0.93 -17.73 -20.07
C LYS A 175 0.90 -18.97 -19.18
N THR A 176 1.66 -18.97 -18.10
CA THR A 176 1.79 -20.11 -17.17
C THR A 176 1.11 -19.83 -15.84
N PHE A 177 0.96 -18.55 -15.47
CA PHE A 177 0.28 -18.13 -14.26
C PHE A 177 -1.00 -17.37 -14.57
N SER A 178 -2.06 -17.66 -13.82
CA SER A 178 -3.36 -17.00 -13.92
C SER A 178 -3.63 -16.08 -12.72
N LEU A 179 -4.47 -15.07 -12.93
CA LEU A 179 -5.01 -14.24 -11.87
C LEU A 179 -6.32 -14.85 -11.35
N PRO A 180 -6.69 -14.63 -10.08
CA PRO A 180 -8.00 -15.03 -9.56
C PRO A 180 -9.16 -14.38 -10.33
N ASN A 181 -10.24 -15.13 -10.55
CA ASN A 181 -11.39 -14.69 -11.35
C ASN A 181 -12.12 -13.46 -10.79
N ASN A 182 -12.00 -13.21 -9.48
CA ASN A 182 -12.70 -12.15 -8.76
C ASN A 182 -11.88 -10.84 -8.63
N ILE A 183 -10.77 -10.70 -9.36
CA ILE A 183 -9.86 -9.55 -9.21
C ILE A 183 -10.52 -8.18 -9.46
N ALA A 184 -11.56 -8.13 -10.30
CA ALA A 184 -12.33 -6.91 -10.52
C ALA A 184 -13.15 -6.50 -9.28
N ALA A 185 -13.75 -7.48 -8.59
CA ALA A 185 -14.52 -7.22 -7.37
C ALA A 185 -13.61 -6.71 -6.24
N ALA A 186 -12.36 -7.19 -6.17
CA ALA A 186 -11.37 -6.78 -5.17
C ALA A 186 -11.00 -5.29 -5.20
N PHE A 187 -11.29 -4.57 -6.29
CA PHE A 187 -11.14 -3.11 -6.31
C PHE A 187 -12.32 -2.38 -5.67
N ASN A 188 -13.54 -2.91 -5.85
CA ASN A 188 -14.78 -2.21 -5.55
C ASN A 188 -15.28 -2.47 -4.12
N SER A 189 -14.73 -3.46 -3.43
CA SER A 189 -15.17 -3.84 -2.09
C SER A 189 -13.98 -4.28 -1.25
N PRO A 190 -14.05 -4.11 0.09
CA PRO A 190 -13.11 -4.72 1.01
C PRO A 190 -12.93 -6.21 0.72
N LEU A 191 -11.68 -6.67 0.76
CA LEU A 191 -11.42 -8.10 0.68
C LEU A 191 -11.95 -8.80 1.94
N PRO A 192 -12.66 -9.93 1.81
CA PRO A 192 -13.13 -10.68 2.97
C PRO A 192 -11.97 -11.39 3.66
N ARG A 193 -12.05 -11.57 4.98
CA ARG A 193 -11.05 -12.36 5.72
C ARG A 193 -10.97 -13.79 5.13
N PRO A 194 -9.77 -14.36 4.95
CA PRO A 194 -8.46 -13.85 5.36
C PRO A 194 -7.68 -13.11 4.25
N TYR A 195 -8.33 -12.60 3.21
CA TYR A 195 -7.66 -11.84 2.16
C TYR A 195 -7.50 -10.37 2.57
N GLY A 196 -6.39 -9.76 2.15
CA GLY A 196 -6.03 -8.39 2.52
C GLY A 196 -4.55 -8.22 2.83
N LEU A 197 -4.23 -7.11 3.51
CA LEU A 197 -2.87 -6.74 3.88
C LEU A 197 -2.43 -7.39 5.20
N TYR A 198 -1.20 -7.85 5.21
CA TYR A 198 -0.51 -8.45 6.34
C TYR A 198 0.85 -7.78 6.53
N MET A 199 1.31 -7.73 7.78
CA MET A 199 2.69 -7.40 8.13
C MET A 199 3.28 -8.50 9.01
N PRO A 200 4.51 -8.97 8.75
CA PRO A 200 5.12 -10.03 9.54
C PRO A 200 5.26 -9.60 10.99
N PHE A 201 5.10 -10.55 11.90
CA PHE A 201 5.55 -10.38 13.27
C PHE A 201 7.05 -10.24 13.25
N HIS A 202 7.52 -9.25 13.99
CA HIS A 202 8.90 -9.16 14.36
C HIS A 202 8.96 -9.45 15.84
N GLU A 203 9.48 -10.62 16.21
CA GLU A 203 9.74 -10.92 17.61
C GLU A 203 10.62 -9.81 18.18
N ILE A 204 10.09 -9.09 19.16
CA ILE A 204 10.81 -8.06 19.88
C ILE A 204 11.79 -8.78 20.80
N ASP A 205 12.93 -9.19 20.26
CA ASP A 205 14.13 -9.38 21.08
C ASP A 205 14.62 -7.97 21.43
N SER A 206 14.42 -7.58 22.69
CA SER A 206 14.57 -6.21 23.20
C SER A 206 15.94 -5.59 22.96
N ASP A 207 16.95 -6.40 22.65
CA ASP A 207 18.32 -5.96 22.35
C ASP A 207 18.69 -6.01 20.85
N LYS A 208 17.80 -6.51 19.97
CA LYS A 208 18.14 -6.75 18.55
C LYS A 208 17.23 -6.07 17.53
N TYR A 209 16.04 -5.62 17.89
CA TYR A 209 15.13 -5.07 16.88
C TYR A 209 15.42 -3.60 16.58
N ARG A 210 16.42 -3.38 15.71
CA ARG A 210 16.68 -2.08 15.07
C ARG A 210 15.90 -2.01 13.77
N PHE A 211 14.83 -1.22 13.76
CA PHE A 211 14.21 -0.81 12.50
C PHE A 211 15.20 0.06 11.73
N SER A 212 15.63 -0.42 10.57
CA SER A 212 16.42 0.38 9.64
C SER A 212 15.52 0.82 8.50
N ILE A 213 15.49 2.11 8.21
CA ILE A 213 14.80 2.59 7.02
C ILE A 213 15.49 2.01 5.80
N GLY A 214 14.76 1.13 5.12
CA GLY A 214 15.16 0.59 3.84
C GLY A 214 15.13 1.69 2.79
N LYS A 215 16.23 1.85 2.06
CA LYS A 215 16.31 2.77 0.93
C LYS A 215 15.84 2.13 -0.38
N HIS A 216 15.78 0.80 -0.40
CA HIS A 216 15.30 0.01 -1.52
C HIS A 216 13.80 -0.25 -1.40
N ALA A 217 13.15 -0.43 -2.56
CA ALA A 217 11.86 -1.08 -2.64
C ALA A 217 12.02 -2.44 -3.32
N ALA A 218 11.44 -3.48 -2.72
CA ALA A 218 11.46 -4.84 -3.24
C ALA A 218 10.04 -5.35 -3.45
N PHE A 219 9.79 -6.08 -4.54
CA PHE A 219 8.48 -6.64 -4.83
C PHE A 219 8.62 -8.04 -5.44
N ASN A 220 7.74 -8.95 -5.00
CA ASN A 220 7.62 -10.29 -5.55
C ASN A 220 6.15 -10.74 -5.60
N LEU A 221 5.72 -11.36 -6.69
CA LEU A 221 4.42 -12.03 -6.72
C LEU A 221 4.48 -13.34 -5.94
N THR A 222 3.45 -13.61 -5.16
CA THR A 222 3.25 -14.92 -4.54
C THR A 222 2.36 -15.79 -5.42
N THR A 223 2.63 -17.09 -5.43
CA THR A 223 1.89 -18.04 -6.26
C THR A 223 1.63 -19.34 -5.52
N GLU A 224 0.48 -19.94 -5.77
CA GLU A 224 0.15 -21.32 -5.37
C GLU A 224 -0.19 -22.12 -6.64
N GLY A 225 0.65 -23.10 -6.95
CA GLY A 225 0.63 -23.75 -8.27
C GLY A 225 0.80 -22.74 -9.40
N SER A 226 -0.17 -22.69 -10.32
CA SER A 226 -0.22 -21.74 -11.45
C SER A 226 -1.10 -20.51 -11.18
N THR A 227 -1.48 -20.25 -9.93
CA THR A 227 -2.33 -19.11 -9.58
C THR A 227 -1.54 -18.07 -8.81
N VAL A 228 -1.61 -16.80 -9.20
CA VAL A 228 -1.08 -15.69 -8.41
C VAL A 228 -1.97 -15.47 -7.20
N THR A 229 -1.40 -15.58 -6.01
CA THR A 229 -2.13 -15.48 -4.74
C THR A 229 -2.00 -14.11 -4.10
N GLY A 230 -1.00 -13.31 -4.49
CA GLY A 230 -0.68 -12.08 -3.79
C GLY A 230 0.61 -11.42 -4.24
N ILE A 231 1.11 -10.50 -3.42
CA ILE A 231 2.38 -9.79 -3.59
C ILE A 231 3.03 -9.59 -2.23
N THR A 232 4.34 -9.86 -2.13
CA THR A 232 5.17 -9.35 -1.03
C THR A 232 5.85 -8.07 -1.46
N ALA A 233 5.98 -7.12 -0.54
CA ALA A 233 6.74 -5.91 -0.78
C ALA A 233 7.56 -5.53 0.44
N SER A 234 8.76 -5.04 0.20
CA SER A 234 9.55 -4.29 1.17
C SER A 234 9.55 -2.83 0.76
N LEU A 235 9.06 -1.95 1.62
CA LEU A 235 8.88 -0.51 1.39
C LEU A 235 9.38 0.27 2.59
N ALA A 236 10.37 1.14 2.38
CA ALA A 236 10.97 1.96 3.44
C ALA A 236 11.48 1.13 4.65
N GLY A 237 11.86 -0.14 4.44
CA GLY A 237 12.30 -1.07 5.49
C GLY A 237 11.17 -1.81 6.20
N LEU A 238 9.92 -1.58 5.80
CA LEU A 238 8.76 -2.35 6.27
C LEU A 238 8.40 -3.43 5.25
N ASP A 239 8.18 -4.64 5.75
CA ASP A 239 7.74 -5.76 4.93
C ASP A 239 6.22 -5.93 5.00
N PHE A 240 5.63 -6.22 3.86
CA PHE A 240 4.20 -6.39 3.67
C PHE A 240 3.93 -7.63 2.85
N VAL A 241 2.82 -8.29 3.16
CA VAL A 241 2.23 -9.33 2.32
C VAL A 241 0.79 -8.95 2.03
N PHE A 242 0.43 -8.86 0.76
CA PHE A 242 -0.96 -8.67 0.34
C PHE A 242 -1.47 -9.95 -0.31
N LEU A 243 -2.51 -10.52 0.26
CA LEU A 243 -3.13 -11.77 -0.20
C LEU A 243 -4.47 -11.48 -0.89
N LEU A 244 -4.64 -12.05 -2.07
CA LEU A 244 -5.83 -11.98 -2.91
C LEU A 244 -6.54 -13.33 -3.04
N ALA A 245 -5.79 -14.43 -2.95
CA ALA A 245 -6.30 -15.81 -3.05
C ALA A 245 -5.35 -16.78 -2.33
N GLY A 246 -5.75 -18.03 -2.19
CA GLY A 246 -4.91 -19.11 -1.65
C GLY A 246 -5.70 -20.18 -0.92
N SER A 247 -5.10 -21.36 -0.73
CA SER A 247 -5.64 -22.46 0.04
C SER A 247 -5.61 -22.19 1.56
N LEU A 248 -6.44 -22.91 2.31
CA LEU A 248 -6.48 -22.76 3.77
C LEU A 248 -5.13 -23.02 4.45
N PRO A 249 -4.37 -24.09 4.13
CA PRO A 249 -3.04 -24.30 4.70
C PRO A 249 -2.10 -23.11 4.46
N TYR A 250 -2.10 -22.59 3.23
CA TYR A 250 -1.31 -21.41 2.86
C TYR A 250 -1.71 -20.18 3.69
N MET A 251 -3.00 -19.97 3.94
CA MET A 251 -3.49 -18.84 4.74
C MET A 251 -3.20 -18.99 6.24
N LEU A 252 -3.18 -20.22 6.76
CA LEU A 252 -2.84 -20.49 8.17
C LEU A 252 -1.38 -20.17 8.49
N GLU A 253 -0.48 -20.32 7.54
CA GLU A 253 0.94 -19.94 7.67
C GLU A 253 1.11 -18.44 7.94
N PHE A 254 0.35 -17.58 7.25
CA PHE A 254 0.38 -16.15 7.52
C PHE A 254 -0.26 -15.81 8.85
N ALA A 255 -1.36 -16.44 9.21
CA ALA A 255 -2.06 -16.16 10.46
C ALA A 255 -1.20 -16.42 11.72
N SER A 256 -0.21 -17.33 11.65
CA SER A 256 0.68 -17.64 12.77
C SER A 256 1.89 -16.72 12.87
N SER A 257 2.24 -16.01 11.80
CA SER A 257 3.49 -15.26 11.67
C SER A 257 3.30 -13.79 11.27
N HIS A 258 2.06 -13.34 11.05
CA HIS A 258 1.74 -12.00 10.56
C HIS A 258 0.51 -11.40 11.26
N THR A 259 0.50 -10.07 11.35
CA THR A 259 -0.68 -9.29 11.73
C THR A 259 -1.54 -9.01 10.49
N TYR A 260 -2.78 -9.52 10.48
CA TYR A 260 -3.79 -9.15 9.49
C TYR A 260 -4.29 -7.73 9.73
N ARG A 261 -4.31 -6.89 8.68
CA ARG A 261 -4.80 -5.51 8.71
C ARG A 261 -4.31 -4.75 9.95
N PRO A 262 -2.99 -4.52 10.06
CA PRO A 262 -2.41 -3.86 11.23
C PRO A 262 -3.09 -2.50 11.41
N GLN A 263 -3.47 -2.19 12.65
CA GLN A 263 -4.15 -0.93 12.98
C GLN A 263 -3.18 0.15 13.45
N ASN A 264 -2.01 -0.25 13.94
CA ASN A 264 -1.04 0.67 14.51
C ASN A 264 0.38 0.16 14.27
N LEU A 265 1.21 1.01 13.67
CA LEU A 265 2.66 0.84 13.61
C LEU A 265 3.29 1.87 14.53
N VAL A 266 3.92 1.42 15.60
CA VAL A 266 4.57 2.29 16.59
C VAL A 266 6.07 2.26 16.39
N PHE A 267 6.66 3.43 16.15
CA PHE A 267 8.10 3.64 16.05
C PHE A 267 8.55 4.43 17.26
N PHE A 268 9.68 4.06 17.86
CA PHE A 268 10.17 4.71 19.07
C PHE A 268 11.69 4.81 19.09
N GLU A 269 12.19 5.87 19.73
CA GLU A 269 13.60 6.07 20.04
C GLU A 269 13.69 6.69 21.44
N GLY A 270 14.27 5.94 22.39
CA GLY A 270 14.25 6.33 23.80
C GLY A 270 12.83 6.47 24.34
N LYS A 271 12.42 7.70 24.69
CA LYS A 271 11.07 8.02 25.22
C LYS A 271 10.13 8.58 24.16
N GLU A 272 10.63 8.93 22.97
CA GLU A 272 9.81 9.47 21.91
C GLU A 272 9.17 8.35 21.09
N SER A 273 7.93 8.56 20.68
CA SER A 273 7.20 7.62 19.85
C SER A 273 6.37 8.35 18.80
N VAL A 274 6.32 7.76 17.61
CA VAL A 274 5.48 8.19 16.48
C VAL A 274 4.66 6.99 16.04
N SER A 275 3.37 7.19 15.82
CA SER A 275 2.47 6.13 15.35
C SER A 275 1.99 6.39 13.92
N ALA A 276 1.91 5.33 13.12
CA ALA A 276 1.10 5.30 11.91
C ALA A 276 -0.15 4.46 12.21
N LEU A 277 -1.29 5.14 12.38
CA LEU A 277 -2.59 4.55 12.61
C LEU A 277 -3.25 4.25 11.27
N ILE A 278 -3.72 3.03 11.09
CA ILE A 278 -4.31 2.55 9.84
C ILE A 278 -5.76 2.17 10.12
N GLY A 279 -6.69 2.93 9.54
CA GLY A 279 -8.12 2.70 9.67
C GLY A 279 -8.64 1.71 8.63
N TRP A 280 -9.56 0.85 9.05
CA TRP A 280 -10.15 -0.22 8.23
C TRP A 280 -11.69 -0.15 8.25
N SER A 281 -12.23 1.07 8.37
CA SER A 281 -13.67 1.33 8.37
C SER A 281 -14.20 1.37 6.94
N ASP A 282 -15.34 0.70 6.73
CA ASP A 282 -16.07 0.67 5.46
C ASP A 282 -16.92 1.94 5.25
#